data_AF-A0A8T5LR04-F1
#
_entry.id   AF-A0A8T5LR04-F1
#
_cell.length_a   1.000
_cell.length_b   1.000
_cell.length_c   1.000
_cell.angle_alpha   90.00
_cell.angle_beta   90.00
_cell.angle_gamma   90.00
#
_symmetry.space_group_name_H-M   'P 1'
#
loop_
_entity.id
_entity.type
_entity.pdbx_description
1 polymer ?
#
loop_
_entity_poly.entity_id
_entity_poly.type
_entity_poly.pdbx_seq_one_letter_code
_entity_poly.pdbx_strand_id
1 'polypeptide(L)'
;MANERDYVLVLKALQEIPFSVGKNLLIDFLRGDEDNKSIKKNKLYNLKYFGSLAYDSSELSELVEGLLLNDLIRINSVQGNKFWKVLGLTPKGEKEIDEPTLYKKKVAFNLKETKTEISDEDRKRFSVFGDFLSKYNDEQKKAIIDDNKSILCIAGAGSGKTTVLTKRIEFLIKYRGVDPSKILAITFTRKARQEMISRLPDSNVMIETFNSFCEKILRLHNDKIYGREVKVISYRDKITIINRALSMLKLNMARAIDIYFTYAQKRSKTPEQLARVFLNDCFFVRDYFKFKNKRIEQSAFQGNEHKDSANLMFGVCNYIEAFMKKNGLRDFADQLIDAIAFLEANPSFIPKFSHVLIDEYQDVNSTQIKLVDLLKVENIFCVGDPRQSIYGWRGSDIKYILNFEDKYKGCSVITLTKNYRSTKHIVSLINKSISKMGLADLESALAGEKEIQLIKFISEGAEFEFVAQGILASKLPREEIFVLARTNRQLNDLSTLLLSRGIKHIKRSDEMKASV
;
A
#
# COMPACT_ATOMS: atom_id res chain seq x y z
N MET A 1 -25.75 2.71 10.76
CA MET A 1 -26.50 3.61 9.87
C MET A 1 -25.78 4.94 9.90
N ALA A 2 -25.31 5.59 8.84
CA ALA A 2 -25.13 5.26 7.43
C ALA A 2 -23.93 6.14 7.02
N ASN A 3 -22.82 5.55 6.55
CA ASN A 3 -21.84 6.32 5.79
C ASN A 3 -22.51 6.69 4.48
N GLU A 4 -23.29 7.78 4.48
CA GLU A 4 -23.57 8.49 3.25
C GLU A 4 -22.21 8.80 2.62
N ARG A 5 -22.02 8.40 1.37
CA ARG A 5 -20.73 8.49 0.71
C ARG A 5 -20.37 9.97 0.61
N ASP A 6 -19.20 10.39 1.10
CA ASP A 6 -18.88 11.82 1.29
C ASP A 6 -19.12 12.72 0.06
N TYR A 7 -18.91 12.20 -1.15
CA TYR A 7 -19.22 12.95 -2.38
C TYR A 7 -20.72 13.24 -2.54
N VAL A 8 -21.60 12.35 -2.08
CA VAL A 8 -23.06 12.53 -2.08
C VAL A 8 -23.42 13.69 -1.16
N LEU A 9 -22.71 13.88 -0.05
CA LEU A 9 -22.89 15.04 0.83
C LEU A 9 -22.55 16.35 0.10
N VAL A 10 -21.52 16.35 -0.75
CA VAL A 10 -21.20 17.50 -1.62
C VAL A 10 -22.32 17.79 -2.62
N LEU A 11 -22.88 16.75 -3.26
CA LEU A 11 -23.96 16.90 -4.23
C LEU A 11 -25.25 17.39 -3.56
N LYS A 12 -25.59 16.83 -2.40
CA LYS A 12 -26.74 17.24 -1.58
C LYS A 12 -26.59 18.65 -1.04
N ALA A 13 -25.38 19.06 -0.65
CA ALA A 13 -25.09 20.45 -0.27
C ALA A 13 -25.32 21.41 -1.44
N LEU A 14 -24.87 21.08 -2.65
CA LEU A 14 -25.13 21.87 -3.86
C LEU A 14 -26.62 21.96 -4.21
N GLN A 15 -27.42 20.93 -3.89
CA GLN A 15 -28.86 20.93 -4.07
C GLN A 15 -29.59 21.76 -3.00
N GLU A 16 -29.08 21.76 -1.76
CA GLU A 16 -29.70 22.41 -0.61
C GLU A 16 -29.45 23.94 -0.58
N ILE A 17 -28.27 24.39 -1.02
CA ILE A 17 -27.93 25.82 -1.00
C ILE A 17 -28.84 26.58 -2.00
N PRO A 18 -29.58 27.62 -1.55
CA PRO A 18 -30.68 28.21 -2.34
C PRO A 18 -30.22 29.09 -3.52
N PHE A 19 -28.92 29.15 -3.80
CA PHE A 19 -28.35 29.93 -4.89
C PHE A 19 -27.06 29.29 -5.40
N SER A 20 -26.65 29.65 -6.62
CA SER A 20 -25.42 29.15 -7.21
C SER A 20 -24.19 29.62 -6.42
N VAL A 21 -23.32 28.68 -6.06
CA VAL A 21 -22.12 28.95 -5.25
C VAL A 21 -20.84 28.71 -6.04
N GLY A 22 -19.80 29.49 -5.72
CA GLY A 22 -18.44 29.20 -6.17
C GLY A 22 -17.78 28.10 -5.33
N LYS A 23 -16.67 27.55 -5.83
CA LYS A 23 -15.90 26.49 -5.18
C LYS A 23 -15.54 26.80 -3.72
N ASN A 24 -15.03 28.00 -3.43
CA ASN A 24 -14.57 28.36 -2.08
C ASN A 24 -15.72 28.41 -1.07
N LEU A 25 -16.87 28.99 -1.45
CA LEU A 25 -18.03 29.05 -0.56
C LEU A 25 -18.62 27.67 -0.27
N LEU A 26 -18.63 26.77 -1.26
CA LEU A 26 -19.05 25.39 -1.06
C LEU A 26 -18.11 24.65 -0.09
N ILE A 27 -16.80 24.86 -0.24
CA ILE A 27 -15.79 24.27 0.66
C ILE A 27 -16.01 24.77 2.09
N ASP A 28 -16.10 26.08 2.30
CA ASP A 28 -16.29 26.68 3.62
C ASP A 28 -17.61 26.21 4.27
N PHE A 29 -18.67 26.04 3.46
CA PHE A 29 -19.95 25.49 3.92
C PHE A 29 -19.83 24.04 4.39
N LEU A 30 -19.17 23.18 3.62
CA LEU A 30 -19.01 21.76 3.96
C LEU A 30 -18.12 21.55 5.19
N ARG A 31 -17.16 22.45 5.44
CA ARG A 31 -16.29 22.44 6.62
C ARG A 31 -16.95 22.95 7.89
N GLY A 32 -18.07 23.65 7.77
CA GLY A 32 -18.71 24.30 8.92
C GLY A 32 -18.01 25.60 9.32
N ASP A 33 -17.42 26.33 8.37
CA ASP A 33 -16.76 27.60 8.66
C ASP A 33 -17.78 28.72 8.93
N GLU A 34 -18.13 28.90 10.21
CA GLU A 34 -19.04 29.95 10.65
C GLU A 34 -18.47 31.36 10.47
N ASP A 35 -17.17 31.53 10.23
CA ASP A 35 -16.54 32.84 10.07
C ASP A 35 -16.64 33.42 8.66
N ASN A 36 -17.08 32.62 7.69
CA ASN A 36 -17.34 33.10 6.35
C ASN A 36 -18.53 34.08 6.31
N LYS A 37 -18.28 35.32 5.83
CA LYS A 37 -19.28 36.40 5.75
C LYS A 37 -20.53 36.02 4.94
N SER A 38 -20.37 35.25 3.87
CA SER A 38 -21.49 34.81 3.01
C SER A 38 -22.34 33.74 3.70
N ILE A 39 -21.72 32.86 4.50
CA ILE A 39 -22.43 31.85 5.30
C ILE A 39 -23.28 32.52 6.38
N LYS A 40 -22.69 33.45 7.14
CA LYS A 40 -23.42 34.26 8.14
C LYS A 40 -24.56 35.07 7.53
N LYS A 41 -24.28 35.82 6.44
CA LYS A 41 -25.27 36.70 5.78
C LYS A 41 -26.49 35.93 5.28
N ASN A 42 -26.29 34.75 4.70
CA ASN A 42 -27.37 33.95 4.11
C ASN A 42 -27.90 32.87 5.05
N LYS A 43 -27.46 32.87 6.32
CA LYS A 43 -27.85 31.89 7.34
C LYS A 43 -27.64 30.43 6.90
N LEU A 44 -26.58 30.17 6.13
CA LEU A 44 -26.31 28.83 5.59
C LEU A 44 -25.96 27.82 6.69
N TYR A 45 -25.49 28.28 7.85
CA TYR A 45 -25.22 27.42 9.02
C TYR A 45 -26.45 26.67 9.56
N ASN A 46 -27.67 27.07 9.16
CA ASN A 46 -28.91 26.36 9.53
C ASN A 46 -29.27 25.20 8.57
N LEU A 47 -28.53 25.05 7.46
CA LEU A 47 -28.79 24.02 6.46
C LEU A 47 -28.24 22.66 6.91
N LYS A 48 -28.90 21.59 6.49
CA LYS A 48 -28.64 20.21 6.96
C LYS A 48 -27.21 19.74 6.69
N TYR A 49 -26.61 20.14 5.57
CA TYR A 49 -25.28 19.67 5.17
C TYR A 49 -24.16 20.66 5.55
N PHE A 50 -24.43 21.69 6.34
CA PHE A 50 -23.40 22.56 6.89
C PHE A 50 -22.50 21.78 7.87
N GLY A 51 -21.18 21.88 7.70
CA GLY A 51 -20.22 21.12 8.54
C GLY A 51 -20.33 19.60 8.39
N SER A 52 -20.92 19.12 7.30
CA SER A 52 -21.15 17.68 7.09
C SER A 52 -19.89 16.88 6.76
N LEU A 53 -18.77 17.54 6.43
CA LEU A 53 -17.50 16.89 6.07
C LEU A 53 -16.35 17.39 6.94
N ALA A 54 -15.73 16.47 7.67
CA ALA A 54 -14.55 16.72 8.51
C ALA A 54 -13.23 16.72 7.69
N TYR A 55 -13.22 17.45 6.58
CA TYR A 55 -12.09 17.56 5.65
C TYR A 55 -11.47 18.96 5.67
N ASP A 56 -10.18 19.04 5.34
CA ASP A 56 -9.54 20.35 5.15
C ASP A 56 -9.90 20.97 3.79
N SER A 57 -9.59 22.26 3.59
CA SER A 57 -9.92 22.95 2.32
C SER A 57 -9.25 22.33 1.11
N SER A 58 -8.09 21.68 1.26
CA SER A 58 -7.39 21.01 0.17
C SER A 58 -8.09 19.70 -0.19
N GLU A 59 -8.46 18.90 0.81
CA GLU A 59 -9.18 17.63 0.63
C GLU A 59 -10.56 17.85 -0.01
N LEU A 60 -11.29 18.89 0.40
CA LEU A 60 -12.55 19.26 -0.24
C LEU A 60 -12.35 19.85 -1.63
N SER A 61 -11.25 20.58 -1.84
CA SER A 61 -10.89 21.07 -3.16
C SER A 61 -10.63 19.91 -4.13
N GLU A 62 -9.87 18.90 -3.71
CA GLU A 62 -9.62 17.67 -4.49
C GLU A 62 -10.91 16.87 -4.70
N LEU A 63 -11.77 16.76 -3.68
CA LEU A 63 -13.06 16.10 -3.79
C LEU A 63 -13.92 16.79 -4.86
N VAL A 64 -14.07 18.11 -4.79
CA VAL A 64 -14.83 18.92 -5.76
C VAL A 64 -14.23 18.83 -7.16
N GLU A 65 -12.90 18.82 -7.30
CA GLU A 65 -12.22 18.59 -8.59
C GLU A 65 -12.49 17.19 -9.14
N GLY A 66 -12.50 16.17 -8.28
CA GLY A 66 -12.89 14.81 -8.64
C GLY A 66 -14.33 14.75 -9.19
N LEU A 67 -15.26 15.52 -8.63
CA LEU A 67 -16.64 15.58 -9.13
C LEU A 67 -16.75 16.30 -10.48
N LEU A 68 -15.95 17.33 -10.71
CA LEU A 68 -15.84 18.00 -12.02
C LEU A 68 -15.30 17.04 -13.08
N LEU A 69 -14.20 16.33 -12.78
CA LEU A 69 -13.58 15.35 -13.68
C LEU A 69 -14.53 14.18 -14.03
N ASN A 70 -15.39 13.79 -13.08
CA ASN A 70 -16.37 12.72 -13.28
C ASN A 70 -17.71 13.19 -13.85
N ASP A 71 -17.82 14.45 -14.27
CA ASP A 71 -19.04 15.05 -14.85
C ASP A 71 -20.27 14.94 -13.92
N LEU A 72 -20.04 15.03 -12.60
CA LEU A 72 -21.13 15.07 -11.61
C LEU A 72 -21.56 16.49 -11.29
N ILE A 73 -20.62 17.43 -11.37
CA ILE A 73 -20.87 18.86 -11.24
C ILE A 73 -20.17 19.55 -12.42
N ARG A 74 -20.64 20.76 -12.74
CA ARG A 74 -20.12 21.58 -13.84
C ARG A 74 -19.90 23.01 -13.38
N ILE A 75 -19.00 23.70 -14.06
CA ILE A 75 -18.81 25.14 -13.88
C ILE A 75 -19.65 25.88 -14.90
N ASN A 76 -20.59 26.68 -14.42
CA ASN A 76 -21.41 27.56 -15.24
C ASN A 76 -20.95 29.02 -15.08
N SER A 77 -21.14 29.82 -16.13
CA SER A 77 -21.04 31.27 -16.02
C SER A 77 -22.38 31.86 -15.57
N VAL A 78 -22.35 32.86 -14.70
CA VAL A 78 -23.57 33.56 -14.28
C VAL A 78 -24.12 34.40 -15.45
N GLN A 79 -25.43 34.34 -15.67
CA GLN A 79 -26.11 35.13 -16.70
C GLN A 79 -25.86 36.63 -16.44
N GLY A 80 -25.29 37.33 -17.43
CA GLY A 80 -24.91 38.74 -17.31
C GLY A 80 -23.49 39.01 -16.80
N ASN A 81 -22.74 37.99 -16.33
CA ASN A 81 -21.33 38.17 -15.95
C ASN A 81 -20.50 36.91 -16.22
N LYS A 82 -19.81 36.89 -17.38
CA LYS A 82 -18.99 35.75 -17.83
C LYS A 82 -17.80 35.41 -16.93
N PHE A 83 -17.36 36.34 -16.07
CA PHE A 83 -16.21 36.14 -15.19
C PHE A 83 -16.55 35.36 -13.91
N TRP A 84 -17.83 35.28 -13.55
CA TRP A 84 -18.26 34.59 -12.34
C TRP A 84 -18.57 33.13 -12.63
N LYS A 85 -17.76 32.26 -12.04
CA LYS A 85 -17.85 30.81 -12.17
C LYS A 85 -18.56 30.21 -10.96
N VAL A 86 -19.68 29.56 -11.21
CA VAL A 86 -20.47 28.89 -10.18
C VAL A 86 -20.60 27.40 -10.48
N LEU A 87 -20.76 26.60 -9.43
CA LEU A 87 -20.96 25.17 -9.53
C LEU A 87 -22.45 24.87 -9.71
N GLY A 88 -22.75 23.89 -10.55
CA GLY A 88 -24.10 23.34 -10.70
C GLY A 88 -24.05 21.83 -10.87
N LEU A 89 -25.12 21.15 -10.47
CA LEU A 89 -25.29 19.73 -10.72
C LEU A 89 -25.46 19.47 -12.23
N THR A 90 -24.95 18.33 -12.69
CA THR A 90 -25.29 17.75 -13.98
C THR A 90 -26.44 16.76 -13.81
N PRO A 91 -27.15 16.36 -14.88
CA PRO A 91 -28.15 15.29 -14.79
C PRO A 91 -27.59 13.97 -14.22
N LYS A 92 -26.28 13.75 -14.38
CA LYS A 92 -25.57 12.61 -13.79
C LYS A 92 -25.35 12.80 -12.29
N GLY A 93 -24.97 14.00 -11.85
CA GLY A 93 -24.87 14.35 -10.43
C GLY A 93 -26.19 14.28 -9.69
N GLU A 94 -27.29 14.70 -10.31
CA GLU A 94 -28.63 14.58 -9.72
C GLU A 94 -29.02 13.11 -9.47
N LYS A 95 -28.79 12.24 -10.46
CA LYS A 95 -29.03 10.79 -10.29
C LYS A 95 -28.17 10.16 -9.20
N GLU A 96 -26.95 10.66 -8.99
CA GLU A 96 -26.04 10.17 -7.94
C GLU A 96 -26.49 10.52 -6.51
N ILE A 97 -27.37 11.50 -6.33
CA ILE A 97 -27.96 11.85 -5.03
C ILE A 97 -28.95 10.77 -4.59
N ASP A 98 -29.82 10.36 -5.51
CA ASP A 98 -30.89 9.38 -5.26
C ASP A 98 -30.37 7.93 -5.35
N GLU A 99 -29.53 7.66 -6.34
CA GLU A 99 -28.90 6.37 -6.54
C GLU A 99 -27.37 6.52 -6.68
N PRO A 100 -26.63 6.57 -5.57
CA PRO A 100 -25.18 6.69 -5.59
C PRO A 100 -24.54 5.55 -6.40
N THR A 101 -23.96 5.87 -7.57
CA THR A 101 -23.27 4.94 -8.45
C THR A 101 -21.79 5.28 -8.68
N LEU A 102 -21.23 6.39 -8.19
CA LEU A 102 -19.82 6.73 -8.42
C LEU A 102 -18.86 5.70 -7.81
N TYR A 103 -19.28 5.05 -6.72
CA TYR A 103 -18.64 3.87 -6.14
C TYR A 103 -19.34 2.54 -6.53
N LYS A 104 -20.46 2.57 -7.28
CA LYS A 104 -21.00 1.40 -8.02
C LYS A 104 -20.36 1.23 -9.42
N LYS A 105 -19.72 2.27 -9.97
CA LYS A 105 -18.38 2.14 -10.58
C LYS A 105 -17.50 1.67 -9.44
N LYS A 106 -17.69 0.39 -9.14
CA LYS A 106 -16.84 -0.42 -8.32
C LYS A 106 -15.39 -0.07 -8.71
N VAL A 107 -14.47 -0.52 -7.92
CA VAL A 107 -13.37 -1.25 -8.54
C VAL A 107 -14.02 -2.44 -9.33
N ALA A 108 -14.84 -2.34 -10.39
CA ALA A 108 -14.54 -2.06 -11.78
C ALA A 108 -13.06 -1.84 -11.92
N PHE A 109 -12.35 -2.94 -11.66
CA PHE A 109 -11.17 -3.31 -12.39
C PHE A 109 -11.45 -2.92 -13.85
N ASN A 110 -11.04 -1.70 -14.23
CA ASN A 110 -11.05 -1.23 -15.61
C ASN A 110 -9.95 -1.94 -16.41
N LEU A 111 -9.37 -3.00 -15.85
CA LEU A 111 -8.68 -4.04 -16.58
C LEU A 111 -9.71 -4.72 -17.50
N LYS A 112 -9.93 -4.08 -18.66
CA LYS A 112 -10.54 -4.69 -19.83
C LYS A 112 -9.92 -6.08 -20.02
N GLU A 113 -10.77 -7.07 -20.22
CA GLU A 113 -10.46 -8.49 -20.51
C GLU A 113 -8.99 -8.88 -20.30
N THR A 114 -8.70 -9.36 -19.09
CA THR A 114 -7.37 -9.75 -18.59
C THR A 114 -6.81 -11.03 -19.22
N LYS A 115 -7.18 -11.38 -20.46
CA LYS A 115 -6.54 -12.50 -21.17
C LYS A 115 -5.48 -11.94 -22.09
N THR A 116 -4.28 -12.48 -21.94
CA THR A 116 -3.17 -12.13 -22.83
C THR A 116 -3.43 -12.72 -24.21
N GLU A 117 -3.58 -11.88 -25.22
CA GLU A 117 -3.60 -12.35 -26.59
C GLU A 117 -2.16 -12.60 -27.08
N ILE A 118 -1.96 -13.76 -27.71
CA ILE A 118 -0.68 -14.16 -28.30
C ILE A 118 -0.84 -14.12 -29.81
N SER A 119 -0.23 -13.12 -30.45
CA SER A 119 -0.28 -12.93 -31.90
C SER A 119 0.63 -13.91 -32.64
N ASP A 120 0.44 -14.07 -33.95
CA ASP A 120 1.37 -14.86 -34.78
C ASP A 120 2.77 -14.27 -34.82
N GLU A 121 2.89 -12.94 -34.69
CA GLU A 121 4.17 -12.26 -34.57
C GLU A 121 4.87 -12.60 -33.25
N ASP A 122 4.12 -12.64 -32.14
CA ASP A 122 4.63 -13.13 -30.85
C ASP A 122 5.18 -14.56 -31.00
N ARG A 123 4.42 -15.46 -31.65
CA ARG A 123 4.84 -16.86 -31.87
C ARG A 123 6.11 -16.97 -32.71
N LYS A 124 6.25 -16.14 -33.77
CA LYS A 124 7.48 -16.06 -34.57
C LYS A 124 8.65 -15.55 -33.72
N ARG A 125 8.44 -14.57 -32.84
CA ARG A 125 9.49 -14.10 -31.94
C ARG A 125 9.87 -15.14 -30.91
N PHE A 126 8.92 -15.94 -30.42
CA PHE A 126 9.20 -17.03 -29.48
C PHE A 126 10.12 -18.09 -30.08
N SER A 127 9.94 -18.44 -31.36
CA SER A 127 10.79 -19.44 -32.01
C SER A 127 12.23 -18.93 -32.21
N VAL A 128 12.43 -17.63 -32.45
CA VAL A 128 13.77 -17.01 -32.52
C VAL A 128 14.56 -17.21 -31.23
N PHE A 129 13.90 -17.13 -30.07
CA PHE A 129 14.52 -17.31 -28.76
C PHE A 129 14.26 -18.71 -28.16
N GLY A 130 14.00 -19.72 -29.00
CA GLY A 130 13.44 -21.02 -28.63
C GLY A 130 14.09 -21.67 -27.40
N ASP A 131 15.42 -21.86 -27.39
CA ASP A 131 16.11 -22.51 -26.26
C ASP A 131 15.97 -21.73 -24.95
N PHE A 132 16.07 -20.40 -25.03
CA PHE A 132 15.95 -19.50 -23.87
C PHE A 132 14.53 -19.48 -23.31
N LEU A 133 13.52 -19.64 -24.17
CA LEU A 133 12.11 -19.54 -23.83
C LEU A 133 11.40 -20.88 -23.63
N SER A 134 12.07 -22.00 -23.91
CA SER A 134 11.50 -23.36 -23.99
C SER A 134 10.71 -23.80 -22.75
N LYS A 135 11.08 -23.33 -21.57
CA LYS A 135 10.48 -23.73 -20.28
C LYS A 135 9.30 -22.88 -19.83
N TYR A 136 8.93 -21.84 -20.59
CA TYR A 136 7.88 -20.90 -20.21
C TYR A 136 6.61 -21.13 -21.04
N ASN A 137 5.45 -20.78 -20.50
CA ASN A 137 4.22 -20.71 -21.29
C ASN A 137 4.21 -19.43 -22.15
N ASP A 138 3.29 -19.34 -23.11
CA ASP A 138 3.28 -18.24 -24.09
C ASP A 138 3.07 -16.87 -23.43
N GLU A 139 2.29 -16.76 -22.36
CA GLU A 139 2.08 -15.50 -21.63
C GLU A 139 3.36 -15.05 -20.90
N GLN A 140 4.07 -16.00 -20.27
CA GLN A 140 5.37 -15.75 -19.66
C GLN A 140 6.42 -15.36 -20.71
N LYS A 141 6.46 -16.06 -21.85
CA LYS A 141 7.36 -15.72 -22.97
C LYS A 141 7.12 -14.29 -23.42
N LYS A 142 5.85 -13.90 -23.64
CA LYS A 142 5.47 -12.53 -24.00
C LYS A 142 6.01 -11.54 -22.97
N ALA A 143 5.75 -11.74 -21.68
CA ALA A 143 6.23 -10.85 -20.62
C ALA A 143 7.76 -10.72 -20.57
N ILE A 144 8.49 -11.80 -20.87
CA ILE A 144 9.96 -11.80 -20.88
C ILE A 144 10.51 -10.98 -22.04
N ILE A 145 9.93 -11.08 -23.24
CA ILE A 145 10.52 -10.49 -24.46
C ILE A 145 9.79 -9.28 -25.05
N ASP A 146 8.68 -8.85 -24.44
CA ASP A 146 7.91 -7.68 -24.92
C ASP A 146 8.80 -6.44 -24.99
N ASP A 147 8.74 -5.74 -26.13
CA ASP A 147 9.53 -4.54 -26.44
C ASP A 147 8.86 -3.24 -25.95
N ASN A 148 7.63 -3.30 -25.45
CA ASN A 148 6.94 -2.13 -24.96
C ASN A 148 7.74 -1.48 -23.83
N LYS A 149 7.84 -0.15 -23.87
CA LYS A 149 8.56 0.63 -22.87
C LYS A 149 7.90 0.52 -21.49
N SER A 150 6.59 0.39 -21.43
CA SER A 150 5.85 0.26 -20.17
C SER A 150 5.08 -1.05 -20.21
N ILE A 151 5.40 -1.95 -19.28
CA ILE A 151 4.75 -3.26 -19.22
C ILE A 151 4.24 -3.50 -17.80
N LEU A 152 2.98 -3.89 -17.70
CA LEU A 152 2.41 -4.43 -16.48
C LEU A 152 2.15 -5.92 -16.67
N CYS A 153 2.84 -6.74 -15.88
CA CYS A 153 2.62 -8.17 -15.80
C CYS A 153 1.73 -8.50 -14.58
N ILE A 154 0.44 -8.74 -14.83
CA ILE A 154 -0.52 -9.18 -13.82
C ILE A 154 -0.37 -10.69 -13.63
N ALA A 155 0.28 -11.08 -12.55
CA ALA A 155 0.73 -12.44 -12.38
C ALA A 155 0.17 -13.06 -11.11
N GLY A 156 -0.79 -13.97 -11.31
CA GLY A 156 -1.48 -14.66 -10.23
C GLY A 156 -0.59 -15.39 -9.25
N ALA A 157 -1.18 -15.79 -8.12
CA ALA A 157 -0.51 -16.68 -7.18
C ALA A 157 0.06 -17.89 -7.91
N GLY A 158 1.35 -18.17 -7.70
CA GLY A 158 2.01 -19.34 -8.28
C GLY A 158 2.25 -19.30 -9.81
N SER A 159 2.06 -18.16 -10.49
CA SER A 159 2.26 -18.08 -11.95
C SER A 159 3.68 -17.76 -12.41
N GLY A 160 4.61 -17.56 -11.47
CA GLY A 160 6.02 -17.33 -11.78
C GLY A 160 6.46 -15.87 -11.87
N LYS A 161 5.82 -14.96 -11.11
CA LYS A 161 6.20 -13.52 -10.97
C LYS A 161 7.71 -13.26 -11.01
N THR A 162 8.42 -13.74 -9.99
CA THR A 162 9.85 -13.55 -9.83
C THR A 162 10.64 -14.21 -10.95
N THR A 163 10.17 -15.34 -11.48
CA THR A 163 10.80 -16.03 -12.63
C THR A 163 10.75 -15.15 -13.88
N VAL A 164 9.58 -14.63 -14.24
CA VAL A 164 9.43 -13.72 -15.39
C VAL A 164 10.28 -12.48 -15.22
N LEU A 165 10.28 -11.85 -14.04
CA LEU A 165 11.09 -10.67 -13.77
C LEU A 165 12.59 -10.96 -13.95
N THR A 166 13.10 -12.04 -13.35
CA THR A 166 14.53 -12.43 -13.48
C THR A 166 14.89 -12.76 -14.93
N LYS A 167 14.02 -13.46 -15.66
CA LYS A 167 14.30 -13.84 -17.05
C LYS A 167 14.19 -12.69 -18.02
N ARG A 168 13.34 -11.70 -17.73
CA ARG A 168 13.35 -10.44 -18.46
C ARG A 168 14.68 -9.70 -18.28
N ILE A 169 15.24 -9.66 -17.07
CA ILE A 169 16.57 -9.06 -16.84
C ILE A 169 17.64 -9.80 -17.66
N GLU A 170 17.66 -11.12 -17.62
CA GLU A 170 18.59 -11.90 -18.47
C GLU A 170 18.39 -11.62 -19.96
N PHE A 171 17.14 -11.49 -20.41
CA PHE A 171 16.82 -11.17 -21.80
C PHE A 171 17.38 -9.81 -22.22
N LEU A 172 17.17 -8.79 -21.38
CA LEU A 172 17.67 -7.43 -21.61
C LEU A 172 19.20 -7.40 -21.73
N ILE A 173 19.89 -8.11 -20.84
CA ILE A 173 21.36 -8.16 -20.85
C ILE A 173 21.86 -8.94 -22.07
N LYS A 174 21.39 -10.18 -22.24
CA LYS A 174 21.96 -11.12 -23.21
C LYS A 174 21.57 -10.81 -24.65
N TYR A 175 20.33 -10.42 -24.90
CA TYR A 175 19.80 -10.28 -26.27
C TYR A 175 19.52 -8.84 -26.68
N ARG A 176 19.28 -7.94 -25.72
CA ARG A 176 19.11 -6.51 -26.00
C ARG A 176 20.37 -5.68 -25.77
N GLY A 177 21.44 -6.30 -25.27
CA GLY A 177 22.72 -5.65 -25.03
C GLY A 177 22.65 -4.51 -24.01
N VAL A 178 21.67 -4.56 -23.09
CA VAL A 178 21.51 -3.53 -22.07
C VAL A 178 22.62 -3.69 -21.04
N ASP A 179 23.39 -2.62 -20.83
CA ASP A 179 24.39 -2.55 -19.76
C ASP A 179 23.71 -2.84 -18.40
N PRO A 180 24.12 -3.88 -17.66
CA PRO A 180 23.48 -4.25 -16.41
C PRO A 180 23.50 -3.14 -15.35
N SER A 181 24.50 -2.25 -15.39
CA SER A 181 24.57 -1.09 -14.48
C SER A 181 23.44 -0.07 -14.71
N LYS A 182 22.77 -0.16 -15.87
CA LYS A 182 21.61 0.66 -16.26
C LYS A 182 20.28 -0.01 -15.96
N ILE A 183 20.28 -1.15 -15.27
CA ILE A 183 19.07 -1.89 -14.85
C ILE A 183 18.94 -1.80 -13.32
N LEU A 184 17.77 -1.34 -12.85
CA LEU A 184 17.37 -1.36 -11.45
C LEU A 184 16.19 -2.30 -11.26
N ALA A 185 16.31 -3.26 -10.36
CA ALA A 185 15.21 -4.12 -9.93
C ALA A 185 14.87 -3.83 -8.46
N ILE A 186 13.62 -3.44 -8.21
CA ILE A 186 13.10 -3.12 -6.88
C ILE A 186 12.16 -4.23 -6.41
N THR A 187 12.36 -4.68 -5.17
CA THR A 187 11.54 -5.70 -4.50
C THR A 187 10.97 -5.17 -3.17
N PHE A 188 9.86 -5.74 -2.71
CA PHE A 188 9.25 -5.31 -1.45
C PHE A 188 9.99 -5.83 -0.20
N THR A 189 10.64 -6.99 -0.29
CA THR A 189 11.26 -7.64 0.87
C THR A 189 12.73 -7.96 0.65
N ARG A 190 13.52 -7.92 1.73
CA ARG A 190 14.92 -8.39 1.72
C ARG A 190 15.04 -9.86 1.27
N LYS A 191 14.04 -10.70 1.57
CA LYS A 191 14.03 -12.10 1.14
C LYS A 191 13.89 -12.20 -0.38
N ALA A 192 12.93 -11.48 -0.97
CA ALA A 192 12.75 -11.43 -2.42
C ALA A 192 13.99 -10.88 -3.13
N ARG A 193 14.63 -9.83 -2.57
CA ARG A 193 15.92 -9.32 -3.05
C ARG A 193 16.99 -10.42 -3.09
N GLN A 194 17.18 -11.16 -1.99
CA GLN A 194 18.19 -12.23 -1.93
C GLN A 194 17.89 -13.38 -2.88
N GLU A 195 16.62 -13.76 -3.00
CA GLU A 195 16.18 -14.76 -3.97
C GLU A 195 16.49 -14.30 -5.41
N MET A 196 16.22 -13.05 -5.75
CA MET A 196 16.50 -12.50 -7.07
C MET A 196 18.01 -12.43 -7.37
N ILE A 197 18.83 -12.03 -6.38
CA ILE A 197 20.30 -12.07 -6.50
C ILE A 197 20.78 -13.50 -6.76
N SER A 198 20.25 -14.49 -6.03
CA SER A 198 20.65 -15.89 -6.21
C SER A 198 20.31 -16.46 -7.59
N ARG A 199 19.28 -15.91 -8.25
CA ARG A 199 18.87 -16.29 -9.61
C ARG A 199 19.68 -15.57 -10.69
N LEU A 200 20.29 -14.44 -10.37
CA LEU A 200 21.07 -13.59 -11.27
C LEU A 200 22.50 -13.37 -10.74
N PRO A 201 23.26 -14.46 -10.49
CA PRO A 201 24.63 -14.35 -10.01
C PRO A 201 25.48 -13.55 -11.01
N ASP A 202 26.38 -12.71 -10.50
CA ASP A 202 27.35 -11.93 -11.28
C ASP A 202 26.76 -11.02 -12.37
N SER A 203 25.47 -10.69 -12.26
CA SER A 203 24.76 -9.88 -13.26
C SER A 203 25.15 -8.41 -13.24
N ASN A 204 25.83 -7.89 -12.21
CA ASN A 204 26.08 -6.45 -11.98
C ASN A 204 24.81 -5.55 -11.98
N VAL A 205 23.62 -6.14 -11.94
CA VAL A 205 22.34 -5.43 -11.86
C VAL A 205 22.13 -4.87 -10.46
N MET A 206 21.57 -3.66 -10.35
CA MET A 206 21.18 -3.13 -9.06
C MET A 206 19.86 -3.76 -8.60
N ILE A 207 19.94 -4.72 -7.68
CA ILE A 207 18.77 -5.38 -7.10
C ILE A 207 18.60 -4.93 -5.65
N GLU A 208 17.54 -4.17 -5.36
CA GLU A 208 17.33 -3.56 -4.05
C GLU A 208 15.88 -3.64 -3.56
N THR A 209 15.66 -3.29 -2.29
CA THR A 209 14.34 -2.83 -1.83
C THR A 209 14.25 -1.32 -1.97
N PHE A 210 13.05 -0.74 -1.92
CA PHE A 210 12.88 0.72 -1.90
C PHE A 210 13.76 1.39 -0.84
N ASN A 211 13.71 0.89 0.40
CA ASN A 211 14.52 1.39 1.50
C ASN A 211 16.03 1.23 1.28
N SER A 212 16.48 0.08 0.78
CA SER A 212 17.91 -0.15 0.53
C SER A 212 18.44 0.71 -0.62
N PHE A 213 17.62 0.98 -1.63
CA PHE A 213 17.95 1.91 -2.70
C PHE A 213 18.08 3.36 -2.20
N CYS A 214 17.10 3.84 -1.43
CA CYS A 214 17.17 5.16 -0.78
C CYS A 214 18.39 5.26 0.14
N GLU A 215 18.65 4.25 0.97
CA GLU A 215 19.81 4.21 1.87
C GLU A 215 21.14 4.36 1.13
N LYS A 216 21.28 3.74 -0.05
CA LYS A 216 22.49 3.89 -0.88
C LYS A 216 22.70 5.34 -1.33
N ILE A 217 21.63 6.00 -1.81
CA ILE A 217 21.67 7.42 -2.21
C ILE A 217 22.06 8.29 -1.02
N LEU A 218 21.41 8.08 0.12
CA LEU A 218 21.64 8.86 1.32
C LEU A 218 23.05 8.70 1.88
N ARG A 219 23.62 7.49 1.82
CA ARG A 219 25.01 7.24 2.23
C ARG A 219 25.99 7.89 1.28
N LEU A 220 25.77 7.75 -0.04
CA LEU A 220 26.65 8.31 -1.06
C LEU A 220 26.72 9.84 -1.00
N HIS A 221 25.64 10.49 -0.58
CA HIS A 221 25.53 11.95 -0.51
C HIS A 221 25.35 12.49 0.90
N ASN A 222 25.74 11.71 1.92
CA ASN A 222 25.52 12.02 3.33
C ASN A 222 25.98 13.44 3.70
N ASP A 223 27.18 13.82 3.27
CA ASP A 223 27.78 15.11 3.64
C ASP A 223 27.02 16.30 3.04
N LYS A 224 26.43 16.13 1.86
CA LYS A 224 25.60 17.16 1.21
C LYS A 224 24.20 17.25 1.80
N ILE A 225 23.65 16.13 2.26
CA ILE A 225 22.29 16.06 2.78
C ILE A 225 22.24 16.49 4.24
N TYR A 226 23.17 15.99 5.05
CA TYR A 226 23.11 16.10 6.51
C TYR A 226 24.29 16.86 7.12
N GLY A 227 25.44 16.95 6.44
CA GLY A 227 26.66 17.56 6.98
C GLY A 227 27.26 16.84 8.21
N ARG A 228 26.79 15.62 8.50
CA ARG A 228 27.24 14.76 9.62
C ARG A 228 26.81 13.32 9.34
N GLU A 229 27.34 12.36 10.09
CA GLU A 229 26.90 10.97 10.01
C GLU A 229 25.43 10.82 10.46
N VAL A 230 24.62 10.13 9.66
CA VAL A 230 23.23 9.77 10.00
C VAL A 230 23.01 8.26 9.94
N LYS A 231 22.41 7.70 11.00
CA LYS A 231 22.21 6.24 11.16
C LYS A 231 20.73 5.86 11.17
N VAL A 232 20.44 4.68 10.62
CA VAL A 232 19.11 4.08 10.67
C VAL A 232 18.89 3.47 12.05
N ILE A 233 17.80 3.85 12.71
CA ILE A 233 17.45 3.36 14.04
C ILE A 233 16.99 1.90 14.02
N SER A 234 17.42 1.13 15.02
CA SER A 234 16.91 -0.21 15.31
C SER A 234 15.60 -0.16 16.10
N TYR A 235 14.94 -1.31 16.26
CA TYR A 235 13.77 -1.41 17.14
C TYR A 235 14.11 -1.06 18.60
N ARG A 236 15.30 -1.42 19.07
CA ARG A 236 15.79 -1.08 20.42
C ARG A 236 15.95 0.43 20.60
N ASP A 237 16.40 1.12 19.55
CA ASP A 237 16.50 2.58 19.55
C ASP A 237 15.10 3.20 19.62
N LYS A 238 14.10 2.67 18.91
CA LYS A 238 12.70 3.11 19.04
C LYS A 238 12.21 3.05 20.49
N ILE A 239 12.46 1.93 21.18
CA ILE A 239 12.10 1.77 22.60
C ILE A 239 12.80 2.83 23.47
N THR A 240 14.10 3.03 23.25
CA THR A 240 14.89 4.02 23.99
C THR A 240 14.37 5.44 23.79
N ILE A 241 14.04 5.81 22.55
CA ILE A 241 13.51 7.14 22.20
C ILE A 241 12.15 7.36 22.87
N ILE A 242 11.24 6.38 22.81
CA ILE A 242 9.93 6.48 23.47
C ILE A 242 10.09 6.65 24.98
N ASN A 243 10.92 5.84 25.63
CA ASN A 243 11.11 5.96 27.08
C ASN A 243 11.67 7.33 27.48
N ARG A 244 12.57 7.90 26.67
CA ARG A 244 13.09 9.26 26.88
C ARG A 244 12.01 10.32 26.64
N ALA A 245 11.17 10.15 25.62
CA ALA A 245 10.03 11.03 25.36
C ALA A 245 9.07 11.05 26.54
N LEU A 246 8.69 9.87 27.04
CA LEU A 246 7.81 9.74 28.21
C LEU A 246 8.43 10.38 29.45
N SER A 247 9.73 10.13 29.70
CA SER A 247 10.43 10.75 30.85
C SER A 247 10.44 12.28 30.76
N MET A 248 10.61 12.86 29.57
CA MET A 248 10.55 14.31 29.36
C MET A 248 9.15 14.86 29.67
N LEU A 249 8.11 14.08 29.38
CA LEU A 249 6.72 14.39 29.72
C LEU A 249 6.37 14.07 31.19
N LYS A 250 7.35 13.67 32.02
CA LYS A 250 7.17 13.22 33.40
C LYS A 250 6.23 12.01 33.52
N LEU A 251 6.27 11.12 32.53
CA LEU A 251 5.49 9.89 32.44
C LEU A 251 6.41 8.66 32.34
N ASN A 252 5.84 7.50 32.61
CA ASN A 252 6.45 6.20 32.31
C ASN A 252 5.53 5.41 31.35
N MET A 253 6.00 4.26 30.86
CA MET A 253 5.25 3.44 29.90
C MET A 253 3.89 2.98 30.44
N ALA A 254 3.81 2.59 31.72
CA ALA A 254 2.55 2.17 32.33
C ALA A 254 1.52 3.30 32.32
N ARG A 255 1.92 4.52 32.71
CA ARG A 255 1.04 5.68 32.69
C ARG A 255 0.64 6.09 31.27
N ALA A 256 1.55 5.98 30.31
CA ALA A 256 1.25 6.23 28.90
C ALA A 256 0.21 5.25 28.36
N ILE A 257 0.33 3.96 28.68
CA ILE A 257 -0.66 2.93 28.34
C ILE A 257 -2.03 3.26 28.95
N ASP A 258 -2.06 3.73 30.20
CA ASP A 258 -3.31 4.09 30.87
C ASP A 258 -4.02 5.29 30.24
N ILE A 259 -3.24 6.27 29.76
CA ILE A 259 -3.74 7.45 29.06
C ILE A 259 -4.18 7.08 27.64
N TYR A 260 -3.43 6.23 26.94
CA TYR A 260 -3.61 5.98 25.52
C TYR A 260 -4.70 4.94 25.22
N PHE A 261 -4.77 3.87 26.02
CA PHE A 261 -5.70 2.77 25.77
C PHE A 261 -6.91 2.81 26.70
N THR A 262 -8.09 2.60 26.13
CA THR A 262 -9.33 2.35 26.89
C THR A 262 -9.27 0.98 27.58
N TYR A 263 -10.11 0.77 28.60
CA TYR A 263 -10.23 -0.53 29.28
C TYR A 263 -10.50 -1.68 28.30
N ALA A 264 -11.38 -1.47 27.32
CA ALA A 264 -11.70 -2.45 26.29
C ALA A 264 -10.47 -2.81 25.43
N GLN A 265 -9.62 -1.83 25.10
CA GLN A 265 -8.40 -2.05 24.30
C GLN A 265 -7.31 -2.79 25.08
N LYS A 266 -7.25 -2.62 26.41
CA LYS A 266 -6.32 -3.35 27.30
C LYS A 266 -6.69 -4.81 27.48
N ARG A 267 -7.98 -5.15 27.34
CA ARG A 267 -8.49 -6.51 27.59
C ARG A 267 -7.71 -7.55 26.77
N SER A 268 -7.25 -8.60 27.45
CA SER A 268 -6.53 -9.74 26.88
C SER A 268 -5.18 -9.39 26.21
N LYS A 269 -4.55 -8.28 26.60
CA LYS A 269 -3.19 -7.94 26.19
C LYS A 269 -2.28 -7.76 27.40
N THR A 270 -1.03 -8.20 27.28
CA THR A 270 -0.01 -7.94 28.30
C THR A 270 0.48 -6.48 28.22
N PRO A 271 1.06 -5.93 29.30
CA PRO A 271 1.69 -4.60 29.25
C PRO A 271 2.73 -4.45 28.14
N GLU A 272 3.50 -5.50 27.85
CA GLU A 272 4.51 -5.51 26.79
C GLU A 272 3.85 -5.41 25.41
N GLN A 273 2.74 -6.13 25.18
CA GLN A 273 2.00 -6.04 23.93
C GLN A 273 1.42 -4.64 23.73
N LEU A 274 0.85 -4.04 24.78
CA LEU A 274 0.33 -2.66 24.74
C LEU A 274 1.44 -1.63 24.50
N ALA A 275 2.59 -1.77 25.17
CA ALA A 275 3.75 -0.92 24.95
C ALA A 275 4.24 -0.96 23.50
N ARG A 276 4.26 -2.14 22.88
CA ARG A 276 4.63 -2.30 21.47
C ARG A 276 3.63 -1.64 20.52
N VAL A 277 2.33 -1.79 20.78
CA VAL A 277 1.28 -1.14 20.00
C VAL A 277 1.43 0.38 20.10
N PHE A 278 1.51 0.92 21.32
CA PHE A 278 1.72 2.36 21.54
C PHE A 278 2.97 2.89 20.84
N LEU A 279 4.10 2.18 20.95
CA LEU A 279 5.34 2.53 20.26
C LEU A 279 5.12 2.58 18.75
N ASN A 280 4.52 1.55 18.15
CA ASN A 280 4.28 1.50 16.72
C ASN A 280 3.35 2.63 16.27
N ASP A 281 2.30 2.92 17.05
CA ASP A 281 1.35 3.99 16.77
C ASP A 281 2.03 5.38 16.83
N CYS A 282 2.92 5.63 17.78
CA CYS A 282 3.70 6.88 17.83
C CYS A 282 4.54 7.09 16.57
N PHE A 283 5.24 6.05 16.11
CA PHE A 283 6.01 6.16 14.87
C PHE A 283 5.10 6.28 13.64
N PHE A 284 3.97 5.56 13.60
CA PHE A 284 3.02 5.62 12.51
C PHE A 284 2.36 7.00 12.37
N VAL A 285 1.90 7.59 13.48
CA VAL A 285 1.30 8.93 13.50
C VAL A 285 2.32 9.97 13.03
N ARG A 286 3.55 9.90 13.54
CA ARG A 286 4.65 10.77 13.10
C ARG A 286 4.92 10.63 11.60
N ASP A 287 4.97 9.40 11.08
CA ASP A 287 5.18 9.11 9.66
C ASP A 287 4.05 9.66 8.80
N TYR A 288 2.80 9.56 9.27
CA TYR A 288 1.64 10.12 8.58
C TYR A 288 1.80 11.64 8.32
N PHE A 289 2.18 12.41 9.35
CA PHE A 289 2.42 13.86 9.19
C PHE A 289 3.58 14.14 8.24
N LYS A 290 4.67 13.38 8.34
CA LYS A 290 5.83 13.50 7.46
C LYS A 290 5.48 13.23 5.99
N PHE A 291 4.78 12.14 5.69
CA PHE A 291 4.36 11.81 4.32
C PHE A 291 3.42 12.85 3.73
N LYS A 292 2.61 13.51 4.56
CA LYS A 292 1.74 14.62 4.16
C LYS A 292 2.48 15.96 4.06
N ASN A 293 3.79 16.00 4.36
CA ASN A 293 4.57 17.23 4.46
C ASN A 293 3.91 18.26 5.41
N LYS A 294 3.24 17.78 6.47
CA LYS A 294 2.58 18.60 7.48
C LYS A 294 3.41 18.62 8.76
N ARG A 295 3.41 19.76 9.45
CA ARG A 295 3.97 19.84 10.81
C ARG A 295 3.03 19.14 11.79
N ILE A 296 3.62 18.53 12.82
CA ILE A 296 2.86 17.98 13.93
C ILE A 296 2.45 19.17 14.81
N GLU A 297 1.21 19.61 14.65
CA GLU A 297 0.64 20.73 15.41
C GLU A 297 -0.41 20.23 16.40
N GLN A 298 -0.56 20.91 17.54
CA GLN A 298 -1.52 20.50 18.56
C GLN A 298 -2.96 20.58 18.05
N SER A 299 -3.23 21.50 17.12
CA SER A 299 -4.49 21.65 16.40
C SER A 299 -4.90 20.38 15.65
N ALA A 300 -3.93 19.60 15.14
CA ALA A 300 -4.19 18.38 14.38
C ALA A 300 -4.71 17.22 15.26
N PHE A 301 -4.71 17.38 16.59
CA PHE A 301 -5.21 16.41 17.55
C PHE A 301 -6.46 16.91 18.30
N GLN A 302 -7.16 17.92 17.75
CA GLN A 302 -8.33 18.51 18.40
C GLN A 302 -9.57 17.58 18.30
N GLY A 303 -10.00 17.13 19.48
CA GLY A 303 -11.27 16.44 19.73
C GLY A 303 -11.58 16.54 21.22
N ASN A 304 -12.85 16.72 21.59
CA ASN A 304 -13.25 16.81 23.01
C ASN A 304 -13.12 15.45 23.71
N GLU A 305 -13.29 14.36 22.96
CA GLU A 305 -13.09 12.99 23.43
C GLU A 305 -11.60 12.64 23.27
N HIS A 306 -10.90 12.32 24.37
CA HIS A 306 -9.49 11.88 24.41
C HIS A 306 -8.38 12.96 24.34
N LYS A 307 -8.62 14.15 24.92
CA LYS A 307 -7.62 15.24 25.03
C LYS A 307 -6.27 14.80 25.62
N ASP A 308 -6.26 13.94 26.62
CA ASP A 308 -5.01 13.49 27.26
C ASP A 308 -4.19 12.57 26.35
N SER A 309 -4.84 11.65 25.63
CA SER A 309 -4.20 10.77 24.65
C SER A 309 -3.64 11.55 23.47
N ALA A 310 -4.39 12.56 23.01
CA ALA A 310 -3.95 13.53 22.00
C ALA A 310 -2.69 14.29 22.43
N ASN A 311 -2.70 14.88 23.63
CA ASN A 311 -1.55 15.61 24.18
C ASN A 311 -0.32 14.71 24.38
N LEU A 312 -0.53 13.48 24.85
CA LEU A 312 0.53 12.47 24.96
C LEU A 312 1.14 12.17 23.59
N MET A 313 0.32 11.88 22.59
CA MET A 313 0.78 11.55 21.24
C MET A 313 1.54 12.72 20.61
N PHE A 314 1.00 13.93 20.71
CA PHE A 314 1.66 15.15 20.24
C PHE A 314 3.03 15.36 20.90
N GLY A 315 3.11 15.25 22.23
CA GLY A 315 4.34 15.42 22.99
C GLY A 315 5.40 14.38 22.61
N VAL A 316 4.99 13.11 22.50
CA VAL A 316 5.90 12.01 22.12
C VAL A 316 6.39 12.16 20.68
N CYS A 317 5.51 12.45 19.72
CA CYS A 317 5.91 12.60 18.31
C CYS A 317 6.88 13.77 18.11
N ASN A 318 6.62 14.92 18.73
CA ASN A 318 7.53 16.07 18.66
C ASN A 318 8.89 15.77 19.30
N TYR A 319 8.90 15.04 20.42
CA TYR A 319 10.15 14.61 21.02
C TYR A 319 10.93 13.67 20.10
N ILE A 320 10.27 12.67 19.49
CA ILE A 320 10.90 11.74 18.55
C ILE A 320 11.61 12.52 17.43
N GLU A 321 10.91 13.45 16.79
CA GLU A 321 11.45 14.28 15.71
C GLU A 321 12.67 15.10 16.15
N ALA A 322 12.53 15.84 17.25
CA ALA A 322 13.62 16.66 17.77
C ALA A 322 14.82 15.81 18.19
N PHE A 323 14.57 14.65 18.82
CA PHE A 323 15.62 13.74 19.26
C PHE A 323 16.34 13.10 18.08
N MET A 324 15.62 12.59 17.08
CA MET A 324 16.22 11.98 15.91
C MET A 324 17.03 13.00 15.11
N LYS A 325 16.48 14.20 14.90
CA LYS A 325 17.20 15.31 14.27
C LYS A 325 18.39 15.77 15.11
N LYS A 326 18.35 15.80 16.43
CA LYS A 326 19.52 16.20 17.23
C LYS A 326 20.66 15.18 17.11
N ASN A 327 20.34 13.90 17.09
CA ASN A 327 21.34 12.82 17.20
C ASN A 327 21.78 12.22 15.86
N GLY A 328 21.36 12.78 14.71
CA GLY A 328 21.71 12.20 13.41
C GLY A 328 21.09 10.82 13.22
N LEU A 329 19.81 10.69 13.53
CA LEU A 329 19.08 9.44 13.41
C LEU A 329 17.98 9.56 12.37
N ARG A 330 17.70 8.47 11.67
CA ARG A 330 16.59 8.33 10.73
C ARG A 330 15.98 6.95 10.85
N ASP A 331 14.77 6.75 10.35
CA ASP A 331 14.20 5.41 10.18
C ASP A 331 13.79 5.10 8.75
N PHE A 332 13.03 4.01 8.55
CA PHE A 332 12.64 3.56 7.22
C PHE A 332 11.73 4.54 6.48
N ALA A 333 10.89 5.33 7.18
CA ALA A 333 10.08 6.34 6.52
C ALA A 333 10.96 7.51 6.08
N ASP A 334 11.85 7.97 6.97
CA ASP A 334 12.81 9.03 6.70
C ASP A 334 13.71 8.73 5.50
N GLN A 335 14.14 7.47 5.33
CA GLN A 335 14.95 7.08 4.18
C GLN A 335 14.29 7.45 2.85
N LEU A 336 12.99 7.18 2.69
CA LEU A 336 12.30 7.52 1.45
C LEU A 336 12.16 9.03 1.30
N ILE A 337 11.72 9.70 2.37
CA ILE A 337 11.42 11.14 2.36
C ILE A 337 12.69 11.95 2.09
N ASP A 338 13.77 11.67 2.81
CA ASP A 338 15.04 12.39 2.67
C ASP A 338 15.66 12.16 1.28
N ALA A 339 15.61 10.93 0.77
CA ALA A 339 16.15 10.61 -0.55
C ALA A 339 15.36 11.32 -1.66
N ILE A 340 14.02 11.30 -1.57
CA ILE A 340 13.14 12.02 -2.49
C ILE A 340 13.42 13.52 -2.44
N ALA A 341 13.44 14.11 -1.25
CA ALA A 341 13.68 15.54 -1.07
C ALA A 341 15.05 15.96 -1.63
N PHE A 342 16.09 15.16 -1.40
CA PHE A 342 17.42 15.41 -1.96
C PHE A 342 17.43 15.36 -3.50
N LEU A 343 16.81 14.35 -4.10
CA LEU A 343 16.76 14.17 -5.55
C LEU A 343 15.90 15.26 -6.24
N GLU A 344 14.80 15.68 -5.61
CA GLU A 344 13.97 16.80 -6.08
C GLU A 344 14.74 18.12 -6.08
N ALA A 345 15.45 18.40 -4.99
CA ALA A 345 16.25 19.61 -4.86
C ALA A 345 17.51 19.59 -5.76
N ASN A 346 18.01 18.40 -6.10
CA ASN A 346 19.25 18.25 -6.86
C ASN A 346 19.11 17.26 -8.04
N PRO A 347 18.41 17.64 -9.13
CA PRO A 347 18.13 16.73 -10.25
C PRO A 347 19.36 16.11 -10.93
N SER A 348 20.53 16.73 -10.82
CA SER A 348 21.79 16.20 -11.34
C SER A 348 22.27 14.93 -10.63
N PHE A 349 21.77 14.64 -9.43
CA PHE A 349 22.10 13.42 -8.68
C PHE A 349 21.09 12.29 -8.90
N ILE A 350 20.06 12.50 -9.72
CA ILE A 350 19.11 11.43 -10.07
C ILE A 350 19.86 10.35 -10.85
N PRO A 351 19.93 9.11 -10.33
CA PRO A 351 20.62 8.03 -11.03
C PRO A 351 19.88 7.68 -12.32
N LYS A 352 20.63 7.52 -13.41
CA LYS A 352 20.08 7.23 -14.73
C LYS A 352 20.02 5.73 -14.98
N PHE A 353 18.82 5.17 -14.90
CA PHE A 353 18.52 3.79 -15.30
C PHE A 353 17.77 3.78 -16.62
N SER A 354 18.18 2.91 -17.53
CA SER A 354 17.46 2.66 -18.79
C SER A 354 16.22 1.82 -18.56
N HIS A 355 16.28 0.91 -17.58
CA HIS A 355 15.21 -0.03 -17.24
C HIS A 355 15.01 -0.08 -15.73
N VAL A 356 13.76 0.05 -15.30
CA VAL A 356 13.35 -0.18 -13.90
C VAL A 356 12.31 -1.27 -13.84
N LEU A 357 12.59 -2.32 -13.06
CA LEU A 357 11.71 -3.44 -12.83
C LEU A 357 11.23 -3.41 -11.39
N ILE A 358 9.92 -3.58 -11.16
CA ILE A 358 9.33 -3.51 -9.82
C ILE A 358 8.51 -4.77 -9.56
N ASP A 359 8.88 -5.51 -8.51
CA ASP A 359 8.13 -6.66 -8.00
C ASP A 359 7.09 -6.22 -6.95
N GLU A 360 6.04 -7.03 -6.78
CA GLU A 360 4.92 -6.78 -5.86
C GLU A 360 4.31 -5.37 -6.00
N TYR A 361 4.07 -4.94 -7.25
CA TYR A 361 3.59 -3.59 -7.56
C TYR A 361 2.21 -3.28 -6.97
N GLN A 362 1.43 -4.27 -6.54
CA GLN A 362 0.18 -4.05 -5.81
C GLN A 362 0.37 -3.45 -4.40
N ASP A 363 1.56 -3.60 -3.82
CA ASP A 363 1.85 -3.19 -2.45
C ASP A 363 2.60 -1.84 -2.36
N VAL A 364 2.70 -1.13 -3.48
CA VAL A 364 3.34 0.19 -3.52
C VAL A 364 2.47 1.29 -2.92
N ASN A 365 3.11 2.27 -2.28
CA ASN A 365 2.47 3.48 -1.75
C ASN A 365 2.84 4.74 -2.54
N SER A 366 2.19 5.87 -2.23
CA SER A 366 2.38 7.14 -2.94
C SER A 366 3.81 7.66 -2.90
N THR A 367 4.53 7.49 -1.78
CA THR A 367 5.91 7.92 -1.64
C THR A 367 6.86 7.06 -2.50
N GLN A 368 6.64 5.75 -2.56
CA GLN A 368 7.39 4.84 -3.43
C GLN A 368 7.14 5.16 -4.91
N ILE A 369 5.89 5.45 -5.28
CA ILE A 369 5.55 5.90 -6.63
C ILE A 369 6.25 7.21 -6.98
N LYS A 370 6.24 8.19 -6.06
CA LYS A 370 6.95 9.46 -6.24
C LYS A 370 8.45 9.23 -6.48
N LEU A 371 9.08 8.31 -5.74
CA LEU A 371 10.48 7.94 -5.99
C LEU A 371 10.69 7.37 -7.41
N VAL A 372 9.82 6.47 -7.86
CA VAL A 372 9.90 5.89 -9.21
C VAL A 372 9.75 6.96 -10.28
N ASP A 373 8.84 7.92 -10.09
CA ASP A 373 8.63 9.03 -11.02
C ASP A 373 9.84 9.95 -11.13
N LEU A 374 10.54 10.18 -10.01
CA LEU A 374 11.76 10.97 -10.01
C LEU A 374 12.91 10.34 -10.80
N LEU A 375 12.93 9.00 -10.93
CA LEU A 375 13.94 8.31 -11.72
C LEU A 375 13.82 8.57 -13.24
N LYS A 376 12.69 9.13 -13.71
CA LYS A 376 12.44 9.49 -15.12
C LYS A 376 12.79 8.35 -16.08
N VAL A 377 12.28 7.16 -15.76
CA VAL A 377 12.66 5.91 -16.41
C VAL A 377 12.10 5.84 -17.83
N GLU A 378 12.93 5.42 -18.78
CA GLU A 378 12.48 5.22 -20.16
C GLU A 378 11.68 3.93 -20.31
N ASN A 379 12.13 2.86 -19.63
CA ASN A 379 11.50 1.55 -19.67
C ASN A 379 11.14 1.09 -18.25
N ILE A 380 9.87 0.75 -18.04
CA ILE A 380 9.35 0.24 -16.77
C ILE A 380 8.65 -1.11 -16.98
N PHE A 381 8.97 -2.06 -16.11
CA PHE A 381 8.31 -3.36 -16.06
C PHE A 381 7.85 -3.65 -14.64
N CYS A 382 6.54 -3.63 -14.41
CA CYS A 382 5.95 -3.89 -13.11
C CYS A 382 5.30 -5.27 -13.09
N VAL A 383 5.53 -6.03 -12.03
CA VAL A 383 4.87 -7.32 -11.78
C VAL A 383 4.07 -7.21 -10.49
N GLY A 384 2.85 -7.72 -10.50
CA GLY A 384 2.05 -7.78 -9.28
C GLY A 384 0.79 -8.60 -9.42
N ASP A 385 0.11 -8.81 -8.31
CA ASP A 385 -1.21 -9.45 -8.27
C ASP A 385 -2.18 -8.60 -7.45
N PRO A 386 -3.16 -7.93 -8.06
CA PRO A 386 -4.16 -7.17 -7.32
C PRO A 386 -4.91 -8.00 -6.27
N ARG A 387 -5.01 -9.33 -6.46
CA ARG A 387 -5.62 -10.26 -5.48
C ARG A 387 -4.83 -10.38 -4.18
N GLN A 388 -3.55 -10.01 -4.19
CA GLN A 388 -2.61 -10.18 -3.08
C GLN A 388 -2.32 -8.88 -2.34
N SER A 389 -3.00 -7.78 -2.67
CA SER A 389 -2.87 -6.50 -1.98
C SER A 389 -3.41 -6.58 -0.54
N ILE A 390 -2.53 -6.85 0.43
CA ILE A 390 -2.87 -7.01 1.85
C ILE A 390 -2.22 -5.96 2.76
N TYR A 391 -1.39 -5.07 2.20
CA TYR A 391 -0.69 -4.01 2.94
C TYR A 391 -1.39 -2.64 2.91
N GLY A 392 -2.69 -2.58 2.56
CA GLY A 392 -3.44 -1.32 2.53
C GLY A 392 -3.42 -0.53 3.85
N TRP A 393 -3.40 -1.22 5.00
CA TRP A 393 -3.26 -0.59 6.32
C TRP A 393 -1.89 0.08 6.56
N ARG A 394 -0.87 -0.23 5.75
CA ARG A 394 0.44 0.44 5.73
C ARG A 394 0.54 1.54 4.68
N GLY A 395 -0.58 1.89 4.04
CA GLY A 395 -0.65 2.94 3.03
C GLY A 395 -0.42 2.50 1.59
N SER A 396 -0.31 1.19 1.31
CA SER A 396 -0.30 0.70 -0.07
C SER A 396 -1.62 1.02 -0.76
N ASP A 397 -1.57 1.46 -2.01
CA ASP A 397 -2.77 1.77 -2.80
C ASP A 397 -2.83 0.90 -4.05
N ILE A 398 -3.79 -0.04 -4.04
CA ILE A 398 -4.05 -0.96 -5.15
C ILE A 398 -4.39 -0.21 -6.45
N LYS A 399 -4.83 1.06 -6.40
CA LYS A 399 -5.12 1.86 -7.60
C LYS A 399 -3.90 2.00 -8.49
N TYR A 400 -2.67 1.97 -7.96
CA TYR A 400 -1.46 2.09 -8.79
C TYR A 400 -1.31 0.94 -9.78
N ILE A 401 -1.61 -0.30 -9.36
CA ILE A 401 -1.58 -1.45 -10.27
C ILE A 401 -2.82 -1.49 -11.18
N LEU A 402 -3.98 -1.08 -10.66
CA LEU A 402 -5.24 -1.13 -11.42
C LEU A 402 -5.34 -0.06 -12.52
N ASN A 403 -4.77 1.13 -12.26
CA ASN A 403 -4.81 2.27 -13.16
C ASN A 403 -3.45 2.48 -13.84
N PHE A 404 -2.67 1.41 -14.02
CA PHE A 404 -1.35 1.49 -14.62
C PHE A 404 -1.41 2.08 -16.05
N GLU A 405 -2.42 1.70 -16.83
CA GLU A 405 -2.69 2.25 -18.18
C GLU A 405 -3.03 3.75 -18.17
N ASP A 406 -3.54 4.28 -17.07
CA ASP A 406 -3.81 5.72 -16.95
C ASP A 406 -2.53 6.52 -16.85
N LYS A 407 -1.54 5.98 -16.15
CA LYS A 407 -0.22 6.58 -16.00
C LYS A 407 0.68 6.34 -17.21
N TYR A 408 0.71 5.10 -17.70
CA TYR A 408 1.57 4.67 -18.80
C TYR A 408 0.71 4.40 -20.03
N LYS A 409 0.36 5.46 -20.76
CA LYS A 409 -0.45 5.36 -21.98
C LYS A 409 0.27 4.51 -23.04
N GLY A 410 -0.46 3.56 -23.62
CA GLY A 410 0.09 2.63 -24.61
C GLY A 410 0.97 1.52 -24.01
N CYS A 411 0.89 1.28 -22.70
CA CYS A 411 1.58 0.16 -22.07
C CYS A 411 1.05 -1.20 -22.55
N SER A 412 1.86 -2.24 -22.37
CA SER A 412 1.47 -3.63 -22.58
C SER A 412 1.01 -4.22 -21.25
N VAL A 413 -0.21 -4.76 -21.20
CA VAL A 413 -0.73 -5.48 -20.03
C VAL A 413 -0.77 -6.98 -20.33
N ILE A 414 0.01 -7.75 -19.57
CA ILE A 414 0.17 -9.19 -19.77
C ILE A 414 -0.30 -9.90 -18.51
N THR A 415 -1.28 -10.77 -18.64
CA THR A 415 -1.83 -11.54 -17.52
C THR A 415 -1.37 -12.99 -17.56
N LEU A 416 -0.79 -13.46 -16.45
CA LEU A 416 -0.37 -14.85 -16.25
C LEU A 416 -1.40 -15.59 -15.40
N THR A 417 -2.14 -16.53 -16.02
CA THR A 417 -3.22 -17.31 -15.37
C THR A 417 -2.80 -18.72 -14.97
N LYS A 418 -1.77 -19.30 -15.60
CA LYS A 418 -1.27 -20.64 -15.26
C LYS A 418 -0.59 -20.64 -13.89
N ASN A 419 -1.04 -21.50 -12.98
CA ASN A 419 -0.51 -21.70 -11.63
C ASN A 419 0.31 -23.00 -11.56
N TYR A 420 1.58 -22.88 -11.17
CA TYR A 420 2.51 -24.01 -11.07
C TYR A 420 2.76 -24.47 -9.62
N ARG A 421 1.99 -23.96 -8.65
CA ARG A 421 2.23 -24.17 -7.21
C ARG A 421 1.17 -25.04 -6.53
N SER A 422 -0.07 -24.91 -6.96
CA SER A 422 -1.24 -25.45 -6.27
C SER A 422 -2.05 -26.31 -7.23
N THR A 423 -2.59 -27.40 -6.71
CA THR A 423 -3.48 -28.36 -7.38
C THR A 423 -4.82 -27.74 -7.79
N LYS A 424 -5.52 -28.38 -8.73
CA LYS A 424 -6.79 -27.91 -9.29
C LYS A 424 -7.86 -27.57 -8.24
N HIS A 425 -8.02 -28.39 -7.20
CA HIS A 425 -9.04 -28.17 -6.17
C HIS A 425 -8.78 -26.92 -5.31
N ILE A 426 -7.52 -26.64 -4.96
CA ILE A 426 -7.14 -25.41 -4.24
C ILE A 426 -7.36 -24.19 -5.15
N VAL A 427 -6.91 -24.26 -6.41
CA VAL A 427 -7.08 -23.17 -7.38
C VAL A 427 -8.56 -22.88 -7.63
N SER A 428 -9.39 -23.92 -7.77
CA SER A 428 -10.83 -23.79 -7.97
C SER A 428 -11.52 -23.13 -6.76
N LEU A 429 -11.15 -23.51 -5.53
CA LEU A 429 -11.66 -22.87 -4.32
C LEU A 429 -11.34 -21.37 -4.35
N ILE A 430 -10.07 -21.01 -4.61
CA ILE A 430 -9.65 -19.62 -4.62
C ILE A 430 -10.41 -18.83 -5.69
N ASN A 431 -10.44 -19.29 -6.94
CA ASN A 431 -11.19 -18.62 -8.02
C ASN A 431 -12.65 -18.35 -7.62
N LYS A 432 -13.33 -19.33 -7.01
CA LYS A 432 -14.69 -19.16 -6.48
C LYS A 432 -14.75 -18.09 -5.38
N SER A 433 -13.84 -18.15 -4.40
CA SER A 433 -13.80 -17.23 -3.26
C SER A 433 -13.60 -15.76 -3.66
N ILE A 434 -12.85 -15.49 -4.73
CA ILE A 434 -12.52 -14.13 -5.18
C ILE A 434 -13.26 -13.70 -6.46
N SER A 435 -14.19 -14.51 -6.96
CA SER A 435 -14.95 -14.27 -8.21
C SER A 435 -15.54 -12.86 -8.33
N LYS A 436 -16.00 -12.27 -7.22
CA LYS A 436 -16.54 -10.90 -7.17
C LYS A 436 -15.54 -9.80 -7.54
N MET A 437 -14.24 -10.10 -7.56
CA MET A 437 -13.18 -9.18 -8.00
C MET A 437 -13.13 -9.04 -9.53
N GLY A 438 -13.73 -9.94 -10.32
CA GLY A 438 -13.79 -9.79 -11.78
C GLY A 438 -12.42 -9.87 -12.48
N LEU A 439 -11.44 -10.55 -11.89
CA LEU A 439 -10.14 -10.84 -12.49
C LEU A 439 -10.16 -12.22 -13.17
N ALA A 440 -9.28 -12.44 -14.15
CA ALA A 440 -9.16 -13.75 -14.80
C ALA A 440 -8.86 -14.88 -13.79
N ASP A 441 -9.60 -15.96 -13.95
CA ASP A 441 -9.42 -17.21 -13.21
C ASP A 441 -8.04 -17.80 -13.45
N LEU A 442 -7.49 -18.42 -12.41
CA LEU A 442 -6.25 -19.17 -12.50
C LEU A 442 -6.51 -20.60 -12.94
N GLU A 443 -5.54 -21.18 -13.65
CA GLU A 443 -5.58 -22.57 -14.11
C GLU A 443 -4.39 -23.33 -13.56
N SER A 444 -4.63 -24.40 -12.80
CA SER A 444 -3.55 -25.22 -12.26
C SER A 444 -2.85 -26.02 -13.37
N ALA A 445 -1.52 -26.00 -13.37
CA ALA A 445 -0.66 -26.89 -14.16
C ALA A 445 -0.35 -28.20 -13.42
N LEU A 446 -0.72 -28.32 -12.14
CA LEU A 446 -0.49 -29.50 -11.33
C LEU A 446 -1.70 -30.43 -11.38
N ALA A 447 -1.46 -31.70 -11.65
CA ALA A 447 -2.45 -32.76 -11.44
C ALA A 447 -2.66 -33.00 -9.94
N GLY A 448 -3.84 -33.48 -9.58
CA GLY A 448 -4.15 -33.89 -8.21
C GLY A 448 -5.44 -33.29 -7.68
N GLU A 449 -6.23 -34.14 -7.05
CA GLU A 449 -7.51 -33.80 -6.46
C GLU A 449 -7.55 -34.31 -5.01
N LYS A 450 -7.95 -33.44 -4.10
CA LYS A 450 -8.21 -33.76 -2.69
C LYS A 450 -9.40 -32.95 -2.23
N GLU A 451 -10.11 -33.49 -1.26
CA GLU A 451 -11.20 -32.78 -0.62
C GLU A 451 -10.65 -31.70 0.32
N ILE A 452 -11.17 -30.48 0.18
CA ILE A 452 -10.87 -29.39 1.10
C ILE A 452 -11.87 -29.47 2.24
N GLN A 453 -11.38 -29.69 3.45
CA GLN A 453 -12.22 -29.79 4.63
C GLN A 453 -12.45 -28.40 5.22
N LEU A 454 -13.72 -27.97 5.27
CA LEU A 454 -14.16 -26.81 6.03
C LEU A 454 -14.88 -27.31 7.29
N ILE A 455 -14.19 -27.22 8.43
CA ILE A 455 -14.68 -27.76 9.70
C ILE A 455 -15.03 -26.61 10.63
N LYS A 456 -16.20 -26.68 11.27
CA LYS A 456 -16.65 -25.74 12.29
C LYS A 456 -16.42 -26.36 13.66
N PHE A 457 -15.73 -25.63 14.54
CA PHE A 457 -15.49 -26.03 15.92
C PHE A 457 -16.37 -25.25 16.89
N ILE A 458 -16.67 -25.88 18.04
CA ILE A 458 -17.44 -25.26 19.12
C ILE A 458 -16.63 -24.23 19.94
N SER A 459 -15.29 -24.29 19.85
CA SER A 459 -14.38 -23.36 20.52
C SER A 459 -13.02 -23.30 19.81
N GLU A 460 -12.26 -22.22 20.01
CA GLU A 460 -10.87 -22.09 19.53
C GLU A 460 -9.99 -23.22 20.10
N GLY A 461 -10.19 -23.61 21.35
CA GLY A 461 -9.45 -24.73 21.97
C GLY A 461 -9.69 -26.06 21.25
N ALA A 462 -10.93 -26.35 20.85
CA ALA A 462 -11.25 -27.54 20.08
C ALA A 462 -10.61 -27.52 18.68
N GLU A 463 -10.56 -26.35 18.03
CA GLU A 463 -9.83 -26.17 16.77
C GLU A 463 -8.33 -26.42 16.94
N PHE A 464 -7.71 -25.88 17.99
CA PHE A 464 -6.28 -26.08 18.25
C PHE A 464 -5.93 -27.53 18.54
N GLU A 465 -6.77 -28.23 19.31
CA GLU A 465 -6.63 -29.67 19.56
C GLU A 465 -6.75 -30.48 18.27
N PHE A 466 -7.72 -30.15 17.41
CA PHE A 466 -7.86 -30.79 16.10
C PHE A 466 -6.61 -30.58 15.24
N VAL A 467 -6.07 -29.36 15.19
CA VAL A 467 -4.83 -29.07 14.46
C VAL A 467 -3.65 -29.86 15.03
N ALA A 468 -3.48 -29.88 16.35
CA ALA A 468 -2.39 -30.62 17.01
C ALA A 468 -2.48 -32.12 16.72
N GLN A 469 -3.67 -32.71 16.80
CA GLN A 469 -3.91 -34.11 16.47
C GLN A 469 -3.66 -34.38 14.98
N GLY A 470 -4.09 -33.48 14.10
CA GLY A 470 -3.83 -33.56 12.66
C GLY A 470 -2.33 -33.55 12.34
N ILE A 471 -1.53 -32.73 13.04
CA ILE A 471 -0.07 -32.72 12.91
C ILE A 471 0.54 -34.04 13.39
N LEU A 472 0.11 -34.57 14.54
CA LEU A 472 0.63 -35.82 15.10
C LEU A 472 0.27 -37.05 14.24
N ALA A 473 -0.94 -37.08 13.67
CA ALA A 473 -1.42 -38.16 12.82
C ALA A 473 -0.90 -38.08 11.37
N SER A 474 -0.39 -36.91 10.96
CA SER A 474 0.12 -36.71 9.61
C SER A 474 1.35 -37.57 9.33
N LYS A 475 1.37 -38.20 8.16
CA LYS A 475 2.54 -38.92 7.63
C LYS A 475 3.49 -37.99 6.86
N LEU A 476 3.12 -36.72 6.67
CA LEU A 476 3.96 -35.75 5.97
C LEU A 476 5.13 -35.32 6.88
N PRO A 477 6.31 -35.02 6.31
CA PRO A 477 7.37 -34.35 7.04
C PRO A 477 6.85 -33.08 7.70
N ARG A 478 7.24 -32.83 8.96
CA ARG A 478 6.76 -31.66 9.72
C ARG A 478 7.04 -30.32 9.02
N GLU A 479 8.12 -30.26 8.24
CA GLU A 479 8.52 -29.08 7.46
C GLU A 479 7.60 -28.78 6.26
N GLU A 480 6.80 -29.76 5.81
CA GLU A 480 5.78 -29.58 4.77
C GLU A 480 4.41 -29.15 5.34
N ILE A 481 4.27 -29.10 6.66
CA ILE A 481 3.03 -28.70 7.34
C ILE A 481 3.12 -27.24 7.74
N PHE A 482 2.16 -26.44 7.29
CA PHE A 482 2.09 -25.02 7.61
C PHE A 482 0.73 -24.65 8.23
N VAL A 483 0.76 -23.92 9.34
CA VAL A 483 -0.44 -23.42 10.01
C VAL A 483 -0.47 -21.89 9.89
N LEU A 484 -1.57 -21.38 9.33
CA LEU A 484 -1.83 -19.96 9.16
C LEU A 484 -2.97 -19.54 10.07
N ALA A 485 -2.83 -18.37 10.70
CA ALA A 485 -3.91 -17.75 11.46
C ALA A 485 -3.97 -16.25 11.16
N ARG A 486 -5.13 -15.63 11.42
CA ARG A 486 -5.34 -14.21 11.15
C ARG A 486 -4.52 -13.31 12.08
N THR A 487 -4.26 -13.76 13.30
CA THR A 487 -3.60 -12.98 14.36
C THR A 487 -2.45 -13.77 15.01
N ASN A 488 -1.40 -13.04 15.45
CA ASN A 488 -0.30 -13.64 16.22
C ASN A 488 -0.76 -14.23 17.56
N ARG A 489 -1.87 -13.73 18.13
CA ARG A 489 -2.46 -14.27 19.37
C ARG A 489 -2.80 -15.75 19.19
N GLN A 490 -3.58 -16.07 18.15
CA GLN A 490 -3.97 -17.45 17.84
C GLN A 490 -2.74 -18.35 17.62
N LEU A 491 -1.70 -17.85 16.94
CA LEU A 491 -0.45 -18.60 16.78
C LEU A 491 0.31 -18.81 18.09
N ASN A 492 0.27 -17.85 19.02
CA ASN A 492 0.90 -17.99 20.34
C ASN A 492 0.18 -19.01 21.21
N ASP A 493 -1.15 -18.96 21.21
CA ASP A 493 -1.99 -19.89 21.97
C ASP A 493 -1.81 -21.32 21.45
N LEU A 494 -1.87 -21.50 20.12
CA LEU A 494 -1.60 -22.78 19.47
C LEU A 494 -0.15 -23.24 19.73
N SER A 495 0.84 -22.35 19.63
CA SER A 495 2.24 -22.68 19.89
C SER A 495 2.44 -23.22 21.31
N THR A 496 1.79 -22.61 22.30
CA THR A 496 1.82 -23.07 23.70
C THR A 496 1.25 -24.49 23.83
N LEU A 497 0.13 -24.77 23.16
CA LEU A 497 -0.47 -26.11 23.11
C LEU A 497 0.45 -27.12 22.41
N LEU A 498 1.01 -26.76 21.25
CA LEU A 498 1.91 -27.65 20.51
C LEU A 498 3.16 -28.00 21.34
N LEU A 499 3.73 -27.02 22.07
CA LEU A 499 4.85 -27.26 22.99
C LEU A 499 4.47 -28.20 24.14
N SER A 500 3.30 -28.02 24.76
CA SER A 500 2.84 -28.90 25.85
C SER A 500 2.59 -30.34 25.39
N ARG A 501 2.32 -30.54 24.09
CA ARG A 501 2.20 -31.85 23.44
C ARG A 501 3.53 -32.39 22.86
N GLY A 502 4.65 -31.72 23.09
CA GLY A 502 5.96 -32.14 22.58
C GLY A 502 6.13 -31.99 21.06
N ILE A 503 5.26 -31.22 20.39
CA ILE A 503 5.30 -31.00 18.94
C ILE A 503 6.28 -29.87 18.62
N LYS A 504 7.46 -30.24 18.10
CA LYS A 504 8.45 -29.29 17.61
C LYS A 504 7.90 -28.51 16.41
N HIS A 505 8.01 -27.19 16.44
CA HIS A 505 7.56 -26.30 15.38
C HIS A 505 8.37 -24.99 15.38
N ILE A 506 8.30 -24.25 14.27
CA ILE A 506 8.91 -22.93 14.13
C ILE A 506 7.79 -21.90 14.01
N LYS A 507 7.68 -21.00 14.98
CA LYS A 507 6.80 -19.83 14.87
C LYS A 507 7.51 -18.76 14.05
N ARG A 508 6.86 -18.29 12.97
CA ARG A 508 7.34 -17.13 12.19
C ARG A 508 6.41 -15.96 12.46
N SER A 509 6.80 -15.06 13.35
CA SER A 509 6.16 -13.75 13.51
C SER A 509 7.13 -12.64 13.09
N ASP A 510 6.59 -11.48 12.70
CA ASP A 510 7.41 -10.28 12.44
C ASP A 510 8.30 -9.92 13.65
N GLU A 511 7.89 -10.35 14.84
CA GLU A 511 8.56 -10.12 16.13
C GLU A 511 9.91 -10.84 16.27
N MET A 512 10.14 -11.97 15.57
CA MET A 512 11.37 -12.77 15.69
C MET A 512 12.53 -12.29 14.80
N LYS A 513 12.33 -11.26 13.97
CA LYS A 513 13.41 -10.65 13.17
C LYS A 513 14.28 -9.66 13.94
N ALA A 514 13.95 -9.35 15.20
CA ALA A 514 14.72 -8.45 16.04
C ALA A 514 15.89 -9.15 16.78
N SER A 515 16.09 -10.45 16.59
CA SER A 515 17.10 -11.25 17.26
C SER A 515 17.85 -12.19 16.31
N VAL A 516 18.49 -11.63 15.28
CA VAL A 516 19.72 -12.17 14.66
C VAL A 516 20.56 -10.99 14.18
#